data_AF-A0A8J7XCW9-F1
#
_entry.id   AF-A0A8J7XCW9-F1
#
_cell.length_a   1.000
_cell.length_b   1.000
_cell.length_c   1.000
_cell.angle_alpha   90.00
_cell.angle_beta   90.00
_cell.angle_gamma   90.00
#
_symmetry.space_group_name_H-M   'P 1'
#
loop_
_entity.id
_entity.type
_entity.pdbx_description
1 polymer ?
#
loop_
_entity_poly.entity_id
_entity_poly.type
_entity_poly.pdbx_seq_one_letter_code
_entity_poly.pdbx_strand_id
1 'polypeptide(L)'
;MIQAKDAREEVDWSKWYNFQGRMGIPLIHLGGTRATTDLLAICNLSEKSEVLDVGCGTGYTACEIAQKYSAHVVGIDVSEDMV
;
A
#
# COMPACT_ATOMS: atom_id res chain seq x y z
N MET A 1 -31.64 8.72 35.04
CA MET A 1 -31.85 8.53 33.59
C MET A 1 -30.49 8.31 32.97
N ILE A 2 -30.15 7.08 32.63
CA ILE A 2 -28.85 6.74 32.02
C ILE A 2 -28.98 7.04 30.53
N GLN A 3 -28.26 8.05 30.04
CA GLN A 3 -28.14 8.26 28.60
C GLN A 3 -27.34 7.09 28.02
N ALA A 4 -28.01 6.25 27.22
CA ALA A 4 -27.32 5.32 26.35
C ALA A 4 -26.57 6.15 25.30
N LYS A 5 -25.23 6.15 25.37
CA LYS A 5 -24.41 6.67 24.28
C LYS A 5 -24.62 5.77 23.07
N ASP A 6 -24.96 6.36 21.93
CA ASP A 6 -24.95 5.67 20.64
C ASP A 6 -23.57 5.04 20.43
N ALA A 7 -23.49 3.71 20.51
CA ALA A 7 -22.24 2.94 20.51
C ALA A 7 -21.75 2.65 19.08
N ARG A 8 -21.60 3.68 18.27
CA ARG A 8 -20.87 3.60 17.00
C ARG A 8 -19.84 4.72 16.98
N GLU A 9 -18.71 4.49 17.65
CA GLU A 9 -17.51 5.29 17.41
C GLU A 9 -17.15 5.17 15.92
N GLU A 10 -16.89 6.32 15.28
CA GLU A 10 -16.40 6.35 13.91
C GLU A 10 -15.04 5.66 13.84
N VAL A 11 -14.85 4.81 12.82
CA VAL A 11 -13.58 4.12 12.60
C VAL A 11 -12.55 5.14 12.11
N ASP A 12 -11.51 5.34 12.90
CA ASP A 12 -10.32 6.10 12.49
C ASP A 12 -9.46 5.25 11.55
N TRP A 13 -9.70 5.42 10.25
CA TRP A 13 -9.01 4.68 9.20
C TRP A 13 -7.51 4.94 9.18
N SER A 14 -7.06 6.12 9.59
CA SER A 14 -5.63 6.44 9.67
C SER A 14 -4.95 5.60 10.74
N LYS A 15 -5.57 5.44 11.92
CA LYS A 15 -5.04 4.54 12.95
C LYS A 15 -5.02 3.08 12.51
N TRP A 16 -6.06 2.63 11.82
CA TRP A 16 -6.12 1.27 11.28
C TRP A 16 -5.03 1.01 10.24
N TYR A 17 -4.80 1.99 9.36
CA TYR A 17 -3.76 1.90 8.32
C TYR A 17 -2.36 1.88 8.95
N ASN A 18 -2.06 2.83 9.85
CA ASN A 18 -0.78 2.89 10.54
C ASN A 18 -0.47 1.63 11.36
N PHE A 19 -1.48 1.05 12.01
CA PHE A 19 -1.31 -0.23 12.71
C PHE A 19 -0.84 -1.35 11.76
N GLN A 20 -1.40 -1.44 10.56
CA GLN A 20 -0.98 -2.44 9.57
C GLN A 20 0.46 -2.20 9.10
N GLY A 21 0.85 -0.94 8.90
CA GLY A 21 2.22 -0.55 8.56
C GLY A 21 3.23 -0.97 9.63
N ARG A 22 2.92 -0.68 10.89
CA ARG A 22 3.75 -1.10 12.05
C ARG A 22 3.86 -2.61 12.21
N MET A 23 2.87 -3.36 11.75
CA MET A 23 2.89 -4.83 11.74
C MET A 23 3.66 -5.39 10.52
N GLY A 24 4.10 -4.54 9.60
CA GLY A 24 4.82 -4.92 8.40
C GLY A 24 3.97 -5.73 7.43
N ILE A 25 2.65 -5.47 7.37
CA ILE A 25 1.75 -6.20 6.48
C ILE A 25 2.07 -5.82 5.02
N PRO A 26 2.55 -6.76 4.19
CA PRO A 26 3.16 -6.42 2.90
C PRO A 26 2.16 -5.97 1.84
N LEU A 27 0.92 -6.46 1.88
CA LEU A 27 -0.15 -6.02 0.98
C LEU A 27 -1.42 -5.73 1.77
N ILE A 28 -1.96 -4.55 1.53
CA ILE A 28 -3.16 -4.03 2.18
C ILE A 28 -4.25 -3.65 1.18
N HIS A 29 -3.92 -3.51 -0.11
CA HIS A 29 -4.91 -3.23 -1.14
C HIS A 29 -5.71 -4.49 -1.50
N LEU A 30 -6.97 -4.26 -1.88
CA LEU A 30 -7.86 -5.34 -2.34
C LEU A 30 -7.28 -6.01 -3.59
N GLY A 31 -7.48 -7.33 -3.70
CA GLY A 31 -7.00 -8.15 -4.80
C GLY A 31 -5.58 -8.72 -4.62
N GLY A 32 -4.81 -8.22 -3.65
CA GLY A 32 -3.52 -8.79 -3.27
C GLY A 32 -2.53 -8.95 -4.44
N THR A 33 -1.67 -9.95 -4.35
CA THR A 33 -0.54 -10.16 -5.29
C THR A 33 -0.99 -10.43 -6.72
N ARG A 34 -2.18 -11.02 -6.90
CA ARG A 34 -2.77 -11.23 -8.22
C ARG A 34 -3.11 -9.90 -8.88
N ALA A 35 -3.75 -8.98 -8.16
CA ALA A 35 -4.04 -7.65 -8.69
C ALA A 35 -2.75 -6.90 -9.03
N THR A 36 -1.73 -6.99 -8.18
CA THR A 36 -0.39 -6.42 -8.49
C THR A 36 0.15 -6.99 -9.80
N THR A 37 0.13 -8.32 -9.96
CA THR A 37 0.67 -8.97 -11.16
C THR A 37 -0.10 -8.59 -12.43
N ASP A 38 -1.44 -8.61 -12.36
CA ASP A 38 -2.32 -8.29 -13.50
C ASP A 38 -2.15 -6.82 -13.93
N LEU A 39 -1.97 -5.90 -12.98
CA LEU A 39 -1.71 -4.49 -13.26
C LEU A 39 -0.33 -4.27 -13.88
N LEU A 40 0.73 -4.88 -13.33
CA LEU A 40 2.08 -4.70 -13.87
C LEU A 40 2.23 -5.29 -15.28
N ALA A 41 1.48 -6.34 -15.61
CA ALA A 41 1.47 -6.95 -16.94
C ALA A 41 1.01 -5.99 -18.06
N ILE A 42 0.21 -4.97 -17.74
CA ILE A 42 -0.28 -3.99 -18.71
C ILE A 42 0.52 -2.67 -18.72
N CYS A 43 1.46 -2.49 -17.79
CA CYS A 43 2.27 -1.26 -17.68
C CYS A 43 3.48 -1.21 -18.63
N ASN A 44 3.80 -2.31 -19.33
CA ASN A 44 4.94 -2.43 -20.27
C ASN A 44 6.26 -1.87 -19.69
N LEU A 45 6.58 -2.27 -18.46
CA LEU A 45 7.76 -1.81 -17.73
C LEU A 45 9.04 -2.49 -18.26
N SER A 46 10.15 -1.77 -18.15
CA SER A 46 11.50 -2.22 -18.52
C SER A 46 12.54 -1.64 -17.57
N GLU A 47 13.80 -2.03 -17.73
CA GLU A 47 14.92 -1.53 -16.95
C GLU A 47 15.18 -0.02 -17.15
N LYS A 48 14.62 0.58 -18.21
CA LYS A 48 14.70 2.02 -18.49
C LYS A 48 13.52 2.81 -17.92
N SER A 49 12.54 2.12 -17.33
CA SER A 49 11.36 2.78 -16.78
C SER A 49 11.71 3.48 -15.46
N GLU A 50 11.19 4.69 -15.30
CA GLU A 50 11.16 5.41 -14.03
C GLU A 50 9.72 5.40 -13.51
N VAL A 51 9.52 4.84 -12.32
CA VAL A 51 8.19 4.58 -11.76
C VAL A 51 8.01 5.29 -10.42
N LEU A 52 6.85 5.92 -10.24
CA LEU A 52 6.39 6.47 -8.97
C LEU A 52 5.22 5.62 -8.45
N ASP A 53 5.42 4.96 -7.31
CA ASP A 53 4.39 4.18 -6.61
C ASP A 53 3.76 5.04 -5.50
N VAL A 54 2.53 5.52 -5.71
CA VAL A 54 1.84 6.48 -4.82
C VAL A 54 0.88 5.75 -3.89
N GLY A 55 1.03 5.95 -2.59
CA GLY A 55 0.37 5.11 -1.59
C GLY A 55 0.99 3.72 -1.58
N CYS A 56 2.33 3.66 -1.60
CA CYS A 56 3.07 2.42 -1.77
C CYS A 56 2.89 1.42 -0.62
N GLY A 57 2.25 1.84 0.48
CA GLY A 57 2.20 1.07 1.73
C GLY A 57 3.61 0.69 2.15
N THR A 58 3.78 -0.55 2.63
CA THR A 58 5.10 -1.09 2.99
C THR A 58 6.04 -1.36 1.81
N GLY A 59 5.70 -0.89 0.60
CA GLY A 59 6.56 -0.94 -0.58
C GLY A 59 6.60 -2.26 -1.35
N TYR A 60 5.66 -3.18 -1.13
CA TYR A 60 5.66 -4.48 -1.83
C TYR A 60 5.63 -4.32 -3.35
N THR A 61 4.71 -3.51 -3.88
CA THR A 61 4.60 -3.28 -5.32
C THR A 61 5.85 -2.61 -5.88
N ALA A 62 6.38 -1.58 -5.21
CA ALA A 62 7.65 -0.96 -5.58
C ALA A 62 8.80 -1.98 -5.65
N CYS A 63 8.92 -2.88 -4.67
CA CYS A 63 9.93 -3.94 -4.66
C CYS A 63 9.72 -4.94 -5.80
N GLU A 64 8.49 -5.36 -6.05
CA GLU A 64 8.15 -6.27 -7.16
C GLU A 64 8.54 -5.65 -8.51
N ILE A 65 8.29 -4.36 -8.70
CA ILE A 65 8.66 -3.64 -9.92
C ILE A 65 10.17 -3.64 -10.10
N ALA A 66 10.92 -3.25 -9.06
CA ALA A 66 12.37 -3.20 -9.09
C ALA A 66 12.97 -4.59 -9.35
N GLN A 67 12.46 -5.64 -8.71
CA GLN A 67 12.98 -7.00 -8.86
C GLN A 67 12.64 -7.65 -10.20
N LYS A 68 11.39 -7.53 -10.67
CA LYS A 68 10.93 -8.22 -11.88
C LYS A 68 11.33 -7.49 -13.16
N TYR A 69 11.33 -6.16 -13.15
CA TYR A 69 11.55 -5.35 -14.35
C TYR A 69 12.87 -4.60 -14.32
N SER A 70 13.63 -4.64 -13.22
CA SER A 70 14.87 -3.87 -13.04
C SER A 70 14.68 -2.35 -13.25
N ALA A 71 13.45 -1.87 -13.10
CA ALA A 71 13.11 -0.46 -13.26
C ALA A 71 13.57 0.35 -12.05
N HIS A 72 13.79 1.66 -12.25
CA HIS A 72 14.01 2.60 -11.15
C HIS A 72 12.66 2.98 -10.55
N VAL A 73 12.51 2.84 -9.23
CA VAL A 73 11.24 3.05 -8.54
C VAL A 73 11.41 3.96 -7.33
N VAL A 74 10.51 4.92 -7.19
CA VAL A 74 10.34 5.73 -5.97
C VAL A 74 8.95 5.42 -5.40
N GLY A 75 8.89 4.99 -4.15
CA GLY A 75 7.64 4.81 -3.42
C GLY A 75 7.38 6.01 -2.50
N ILE A 76 6.13 6.46 -2.42
CA ILE A 76 5.69 7.43 -1.43
C ILE A 76 4.43 6.95 -0.73
N ASP A 77 4.34 7.17 0.57
CA ASP A 77 3.11 7.01 1.35
C ASP A 77 2.94 8.23 2.27
N VAL A 78 1.71 8.54 2.63
CA VAL A 78 1.39 9.62 3.57
C VAL A 78 1.71 9.24 5.01
N SER A 79 1.71 7.93 5.30
CA SER A 79 2.01 7.40 6.62
C SER A 79 3.49 7.08 6.75
N GLU A 80 4.15 7.69 7.75
CA GLU A 80 5.52 7.32 8.13
C GLU A 80 5.61 5.87 8.62
N ASP A 81 4.53 5.30 9.16
CA ASP A 81 4.49 3.89 9.59
C ASP A 81 4.52 2.91 8.40
N MET A 82 4.33 3.39 7.16
CA MET A 82 4.39 2.59 5.94
C MET A 82 5.77 2.60 5.27
N VAL A 83 6.63 3.58 5.55
CA VAL A 83 7.91 3.78 4.84
C VAL A 83 9.10 3.48 5.73
#